data_AF-A0A1H6QFZ4-F1
#
_entry.id   AF-A0A1H6QFZ4-F1
#
_cell.length_a   1.000
_cell.length_b   1.000
_cell.length_c   1.000
_cell.angle_alpha   90.00
_cell.angle_beta   90.00
_cell.angle_gamma   90.00
#
_symmetry.space_group_name_H-M   'P 1'
#
loop_
_entity.id
_entity.type
_entity.pdbx_description
1 polymer ?
#
loop_
_entity_poly.entity_id
_entity_poly.type
_entity_poly.pdbx_seq_one_letter_code
_entity_poly.pdbx_strand_id
1 'polypeptide(L)'
;MTIKHYALTTLATASLTLAADQPRAMPHTFTASLGPFSEYRFRGIDQTFDRPPLQGGFDCSHASGFHTGNWNSNLSSGPGYYPGGRLEKDFCGGDKTRGGDFPHTNQAIKFTMH
;
A
#
# COMPACT_ATOMS: atom_id res chain seq x y z
N MET A 1 -17.96 -17.17 -26.54
CA MET A 1 -16.82 -16.46 -25.92
C MET A 1 -17.33 -15.09 -25.49
N THR A 2 -17.71 -14.94 -24.21
CA THR A 2 -18.26 -13.67 -23.70
C THR A 2 -17.11 -12.75 -23.34
N ILE A 3 -16.89 -11.72 -24.16
CA ILE A 3 -15.93 -10.65 -23.87
C ILE A 3 -16.54 -9.84 -22.72
N LYS A 4 -15.99 -9.96 -21.52
CA LYS A 4 -16.39 -9.12 -20.38
C LYS A 4 -15.78 -7.74 -20.59
N HIS A 5 -16.62 -6.71 -20.67
CA HIS A 5 -16.19 -5.32 -20.69
C HIS A 5 -15.62 -4.95 -19.32
N TYR A 6 -14.29 -4.84 -19.22
CA TYR A 6 -13.64 -4.25 -18.06
C TYR A 6 -13.77 -2.73 -18.17
N ALA A 7 -14.85 -2.17 -17.60
CA ALA A 7 -14.98 -0.74 -17.45
C ALA A 7 -13.93 -0.25 -16.42
N LEU A 8 -12.86 0.37 -16.90
CA LEU A 8 -11.83 0.97 -16.06
C LEU A 8 -12.42 2.23 -15.40
N THR A 9 -13.07 2.05 -14.26
CA THR A 9 -13.60 3.15 -13.47
C THR A 9 -12.50 3.62 -12.52
N THR A 10 -12.00 4.83 -12.72
CA THR A 10 -10.97 5.42 -11.85
C THR A 10 -11.62 5.88 -10.53
N LEU A 11 -11.43 5.16 -9.43
CA LEU A 11 -11.88 5.60 -8.10
C LEU A 11 -10.85 6.57 -7.49
N ALA A 12 -11.34 7.66 -6.91
CA ALA A 12 -10.51 8.65 -6.24
C ALA A 12 -9.90 8.06 -4.95
N THR A 13 -8.57 8.06 -4.85
CA THR A 13 -7.85 7.71 -3.60
C THR A 13 -7.59 9.00 -2.82
N ALA A 14 -7.93 9.01 -1.52
CA ALA A 14 -7.60 10.12 -0.64
C ALA A 14 -6.21 9.87 -0.02
N SER A 15 -5.31 10.84 -0.17
CA SER A 15 -4.00 10.84 0.47
C SER A 15 -3.90 12.05 1.39
N LEU A 16 -3.56 11.82 2.67
CA LEU A 16 -3.41 12.86 3.68
C LEU A 16 -1.95 12.88 4.15
N THR A 17 -1.32 14.05 4.07
CA THR A 17 0.00 14.30 4.67
C THR A 17 -0.21 15.20 5.87
N LEU A 18 0.13 14.73 7.08
CA LEU A 18 0.07 15.56 8.29
C LEU A 18 1.39 16.32 8.43
N ALA A 19 1.34 17.65 8.32
CA ALA A 19 2.39 18.53 8.81
C ALA A 19 2.00 18.97 10.23
N ALA A 20 2.80 18.60 11.24
CA ALA A 20 2.58 19.07 12.61
C ALA A 20 3.10 20.50 12.77
N ASP A 21 2.28 21.40 13.33
CA ASP A 21 2.68 22.75 13.72
C ASP A 21 3.51 22.69 15.02
N GLN A 22 4.83 22.65 14.88
CA GLN A 22 5.80 22.62 15.99
C GLN A 22 7.00 23.53 15.66
N PRO A 23 7.61 24.22 16.64
CA PRO A 23 8.72 25.17 16.41
C PRO A 23 10.05 24.50 16.04
N ARG A 24 10.06 23.19 15.75
CA ARG A 24 11.23 22.40 15.42
C ARG A 24 10.89 21.54 14.21
N ALA A 25 11.70 21.61 13.16
CA ALA A 25 11.59 20.68 12.04
C ALA A 25 11.70 19.25 12.58
N MET A 26 10.55 18.58 12.72
CA MET A 26 10.51 17.16 13.01
C MET A 26 11.21 16.48 11.84
N PRO A 27 12.25 15.65 12.07
CA PRO A 27 12.97 15.04 10.97
C PRO A 27 12.15 13.90 10.33
N HIS A 28 10.87 13.76 10.67
CA HIS A 28 9.95 12.74 10.19
C HIS A 28 8.81 13.34 9.37
N THR A 29 8.49 12.72 8.24
CA THR A 29 7.29 13.00 7.44
C THR A 29 6.37 11.79 7.48
N PHE A 30 5.09 12.02 7.79
CA PHE A 30 4.07 10.98 7.84
C PHE A 30 3.02 11.17 6.73
N THR A 31 2.73 10.09 6.01
CA THR A 31 1.69 10.05 4.97
C THR A 31 0.73 8.91 5.25
N ALA A 32 -0.55 9.13 4.93
CA ALA A 32 -1.58 8.11 5.00
C ALA A 32 -2.40 8.10 3.71
N SER A 33 -2.85 6.92 3.29
CA SER A 33 -3.75 6.76 2.15
C SER A 33 -4.89 5.82 2.50
N LEU A 34 -6.08 6.09 1.98
CA LEU A 34 -7.24 5.22 2.12
C LEU A 34 -8.16 5.42 0.91
N GLY A 35 -8.62 4.32 0.32
CA GLY A 35 -9.53 4.38 -0.82
C GLY A 35 -10.34 3.10 -1.01
N PRO A 36 -11.58 3.22 -1.52
CA PRO A 36 -12.28 2.11 -2.15
C PRO A 36 -11.73 1.85 -3.55
N PHE A 37 -11.71 0.58 -3.96
CA PHE A 37 -11.29 0.14 -5.29
C PHE A 37 -12.27 -0.88 -5.86
N SER A 38 -12.16 -1.19 -7.16
CA SER A 38 -13.07 -2.15 -7.82
C SER A 38 -12.70 -3.61 -7.52
N GLU A 39 -11.41 -3.94 -7.58
CA GLU A 39 -10.86 -5.27 -7.35
C GLU A 39 -9.45 -5.15 -6.73
N TYR A 40 -9.02 -6.15 -5.96
CA TYR A 40 -7.62 -6.31 -5.55
C TYR A 40 -7.01 -7.52 -6.25
N ARG A 41 -6.07 -7.30 -7.18
CA ARG A 41 -5.38 -8.37 -7.90
C ARG A 41 -3.95 -8.54 -7.42
N PHE A 42 -3.67 -9.66 -6.77
CA PHE A 42 -2.31 -10.05 -6.45
C PHE A 42 -1.80 -11.05 -7.50
N ARG A 43 -0.70 -10.69 -8.19
CA ARG A 43 -0.08 -11.53 -9.24
C ARG A 43 -1.07 -12.03 -10.31
N GLY A 44 -2.06 -11.20 -10.66
CA GLY A 44 -3.09 -11.50 -11.67
C GLY A 44 -4.33 -12.22 -11.15
N ILE A 45 -4.30 -12.73 -9.91
CA ILE A 45 -5.44 -13.39 -9.25
C ILE A 45 -6.21 -12.36 -8.43
N ASP A 46 -7.50 -12.21 -8.71
CA ASP A 46 -8.40 -11.40 -7.90
C ASP A 46 -8.59 -12.04 -6.52
N GLN A 47 -8.14 -11.34 -5.48
CA GLN A 47 -8.20 -11.75 -4.09
C GLN A 47 -9.53 -11.37 -3.42
N THR A 48 -10.32 -10.54 -4.09
CA THR A 48 -11.58 -9.99 -3.59
C THR A 48 -12.82 -10.62 -4.23
N PHE A 49 -12.65 -11.41 -5.28
CA PHE A 49 -13.71 -12.15 -5.99
C PHE A 49 -14.85 -11.22 -6.44
N ASP A 50 -14.51 -10.22 -7.24
CA ASP A 50 -15.37 -9.18 -7.80
C ASP A 50 -16.06 -8.29 -6.74
N ARG A 51 -15.52 -8.24 -5.51
CA ARG A 51 -16.04 -7.39 -4.42
C ARG A 51 -15.12 -6.19 -4.22
N PRO A 52 -15.66 -4.96 -4.11
CA PRO A 52 -14.85 -3.76 -3.87
C PRO A 52 -14.02 -3.85 -2.58
N PRO A 53 -12.68 -3.81 -2.64
CA PRO A 53 -11.87 -3.71 -1.44
C PRO A 53 -11.72 -2.28 -0.94
N LEU A 54 -11.43 -2.18 0.34
CA LEU A 54 -10.92 -0.98 0.98
C LEU A 54 -9.42 -1.20 1.17
N GLN A 55 -8.61 -0.32 0.56
CA GLN A 55 -7.16 -0.43 0.57
C GLN A 55 -6.56 0.87 1.08
N GLY A 56 -5.46 0.76 1.82
CA GLY A 56 -4.83 1.92 2.43
C GLY A 56 -3.59 1.58 3.23
N GLY A 57 -2.88 2.61 3.65
CA GLY A 57 -1.59 2.46 4.27
C GLY A 57 -1.09 3.72 4.95
N PHE A 58 0.03 3.55 5.66
CA PHE A 58 0.75 4.63 6.33
C PHE A 58 2.22 4.50 6.00
N ASP A 59 2.90 5.62 5.77
CA ASP A 59 4.34 5.68 5.60
C ASP A 59 4.94 6.74 6.51
N CYS A 60 6.14 6.46 7.00
CA CYS A 60 6.99 7.37 7.74
C CYS A 60 8.36 7.43 7.08
N SER A 61 8.85 8.62 6.81
CA SER A 61 10.21 8.84 6.31
C SER A 61 10.97 9.76 7.24
N HIS A 62 12.25 9.48 7.45
CA HIS A 62 13.16 10.28 8.26
C HIS A 62 14.14 11.04 7.36
N ALA A 63 14.59 12.22 7.79
CA ALA A 63 15.52 13.08 7.06
C ALA A 63 16.88 12.40 6.78
N SER A 64 17.24 11.36 7.55
CA SER A 64 18.44 10.54 7.26
C SER A 64 18.30 9.64 6.02
N GLY A 65 17.12 9.56 5.42
CA GLY A 65 16.83 8.68 4.28
C GLY A 65 16.16 7.36 4.66
N PHE A 66 16.06 7.00 5.94
CA PHE A 66 15.31 5.83 6.39
C PHE A 66 13.81 6.02 6.19
N HIS A 67 13.10 4.96 5.81
CA HIS A 67 11.66 4.96 5.72
C HIS A 67 11.07 3.60 6.10
N THR A 68 9.83 3.64 6.59
CA THR A 68 9.01 2.46 6.85
C THR A 68 7.58 2.75 6.47
N GLY A 69 6.85 1.72 6.08
CA GLY A 69 5.44 1.85 5.75
C GLY A 69 4.69 0.55 5.95
N ASN A 70 3.39 0.66 5.82
CA ASN A 70 2.46 -0.46 5.88
C ASN A 70 1.38 -0.24 4.84
N TRP A 71 0.99 -1.32 4.18
CA TRP A 71 -0.12 -1.35 3.24
C TRP A 71 -1.09 -2.46 3.61
N ASN A 72 -2.39 -2.23 3.44
CA ASN A 72 -3.44 -3.16 3.84
C ASN A 72 -4.55 -3.18 2.80
N SER A 73 -5.14 -4.35 2.57
CA SER A 73 -6.38 -4.52 1.82
C SER A 73 -7.24 -5.59 2.47
N ASN A 74 -8.56 -5.41 2.46
CA ASN A 74 -9.42 -6.55 2.75
C ASN A 74 -9.33 -7.61 1.64
N LEU A 75 -9.59 -8.86 2.03
CA LEU A 75 -9.63 -10.02 1.16
C LEU A 75 -11.00 -10.69 1.26
N SER A 76 -11.41 -11.35 0.20
CA SER A 76 -12.57 -12.22 0.22
C SER A 76 -12.13 -13.67 0.41
N SER A 77 -12.78 -14.37 1.33
CA SER A 77 -12.59 -15.80 1.52
C SER A 77 -13.19 -16.57 0.33
N GLY A 78 -12.39 -16.79 -0.72
CA GLY A 78 -12.75 -17.69 -1.81
C GLY A 78 -12.23 -19.12 -1.58
N PRO A 79 -12.67 -20.07 -2.42
CA PRO A 79 -12.23 -21.45 -2.31
C PRO A 79 -10.72 -21.56 -2.55
N GLY A 80 -9.96 -21.85 -1.49
CA GLY A 80 -8.59 -22.36 -1.57
C GLY A 80 -7.44 -21.38 -1.33
N TYR A 81 -7.66 -20.06 -1.17
CA TYR A 81 -6.53 -19.13 -1.00
C TYR A 81 -6.24 -18.76 0.46
N TYR A 82 -7.23 -18.46 1.31
CA TYR A 82 -7.03 -18.26 2.75
C TYR A 82 -8.32 -18.59 3.53
N PRO A 83 -8.50 -19.82 4.04
CA PRO A 83 -9.69 -20.15 4.83
C PRO A 83 -9.68 -19.35 6.15
N GLY A 84 -10.40 -18.22 6.16
CA GLY A 84 -10.54 -17.32 7.31
C GLY A 84 -9.78 -15.99 7.20
N GLY A 85 -8.89 -15.84 6.21
CA GLY A 85 -8.18 -14.57 5.96
C GLY A 85 -9.12 -13.53 5.37
N ARG A 86 -9.22 -12.36 6.01
CA ARG A 86 -10.08 -11.24 5.57
C ARG A 86 -9.29 -9.95 5.34
N LEU A 87 -7.99 -9.96 5.62
CA LEU A 87 -7.15 -8.79 5.64
C LEU A 87 -5.72 -9.18 5.26
N GLU A 88 -5.24 -8.63 4.16
CA GLU A 88 -3.83 -8.67 3.80
C GLU A 88 -3.12 -7.44 4.37
N LYS A 89 -1.93 -7.65 4.93
CA LYS A 89 -1.07 -6.56 5.42
C LYS A 89 0.36 -6.78 4.95
N ASP A 90 0.92 -5.73 4.37
CA ASP A 90 2.28 -5.65 3.86
C ASP A 90 3.07 -4.63 4.67
N PHE A 91 4.10 -5.07 5.40
CA PHE A 91 5.03 -4.16 6.06
C PHE A 91 6.26 -3.93 5.17
N CYS A 92 6.64 -2.67 4.98
CA CYS A 92 7.82 -2.31 4.21
C CYS A 92 8.79 -1.42 5.00
N GLY A 93 10.08 -1.56 4.70
CA GLY A 93 11.15 -0.78 5.32
C GLY A 93 12.35 -0.68 4.41
N GLY A 94 13.04 0.45 4.47
CA GLY A 94 14.13 0.75 3.55
C GLY A 94 14.91 2.01 3.87
N ASP A 95 15.91 2.28 3.04
CA ASP A 95 16.72 3.48 3.11
C ASP A 95 16.96 4.08 1.71
N LYS A 96 17.15 5.40 1.69
CA LYS A 96 17.64 6.11 0.51
C LYS A 96 19.15 6.20 0.60
N THR A 97 19.84 5.46 -0.25
CA THR A 97 21.28 5.56 -0.41
C THR A 97 21.61 6.39 -1.66
N ARG A 98 22.62 7.26 -1.55
CA ARG A 98 23.20 7.93 -2.72
C ARG A 98 24.30 7.03 -3.28
N GLY A 99 23.94 6.19 -4.25
CA GLY A 99 24.90 5.45 -5.07
C GLY A 99 25.14 6.19 -6.38
N GLY A 100 26.27 6.89 -6.52
CA GLY A 100 26.58 7.70 -7.70
C GLY A 100 25.68 8.93 -7.87
N ASP A 101 25.59 9.46 -9.10
CA ASP A 101 24.84 10.69 -9.44
C ASP A 101 23.31 10.53 -9.35
N PHE A 102 22.78 9.38 -8.91
CA PHE A 102 21.35 9.10 -8.85
C PHE A 102 20.89 8.61 -7.47
N PRO A 103 19.79 9.15 -6.92
CA PRO A 103 19.20 8.63 -5.69
C PRO A 103 18.58 7.24 -5.93
N HIS A 104 18.96 6.26 -5.11
CA HIS A 104 18.39 4.91 -5.11
C HIS A 104 17.57 4.70 -3.84
N THR A 105 16.41 4.05 -3.96
CA THR A 105 15.57 3.67 -2.80
C THR A 105 15.62 2.16 -2.65
N ASN A 106 16.13 1.66 -1.53
CA ASN A 106 16.24 0.24 -1.27
C ASN A 106 15.08 -0.20 -0.38
N GLN A 107 14.19 -1.05 -0.88
CA GLN A 107 13.25 -1.77 0.00
C GLN A 107 13.94 -3.02 0.52
N ALA A 108 14.42 -2.96 1.76
CA ALA A 108 15.18 -4.06 2.37
C ALA A 108 14.26 -5.21 2.83
N ILE A 109 13.00 -4.90 3.16
CA ILE A 109 12.07 -5.84 3.79
C ILE A 109 10.66 -5.60 3.25
N LYS A 110 10.00 -6.66 2.75
CA LYS A 110 8.55 -6.71 2.51
C LYS A 110 8.01 -8.01 3.11
N PHE A 111 7.07 -7.92 4.05
CA PHE A 111 6.37 -9.09 4.62
C PHE A 111 4.87 -8.99 4.36
N THR A 112 4.32 -10.01 3.71
CA THR A 112 2.87 -10.16 3.48
C THR A 112 2.28 -11.14 4.49
N MET A 113 1.21 -10.72 5.19
CA MET A 113 0.47 -11.53 6.15
C MET A 113 -1.00 -11.60 5.72
N HIS A 114 -1.65 -12.77 5.89
CA HIS A 114 -3.05 -13.04 5.53
C HIS A 114 -3.88 -13.52 6.74
#